data_AF-A0A2T1C064-F1
#
_entry.id   AF-A0A2T1C064-F1
#
_cell.length_a   1.000
_cell.length_b   1.000
_cell.length_c   1.000
_cell.angle_alpha   90.00
_cell.angle_beta   90.00
_cell.angle_gamma   90.00
#
_symmetry.space_group_name_H-M   'P 1'
#
loop_
_entity.id
_entity.type
_entity.pdbx_description
1 polymer ?
#
loop_
_entity_poly.entity_id
_entity_poly.type
_entity_poly.pdbx_seq_one_letter_code
_entity_poly.pdbx_strand_id
1 'polypeptide(L)'
;MGSIHGNVWEWCLDPWHENYQGAPSDGRVWDEKIQSDQHLNIAENIDILLKSSEYRVIRGGSWSSYPIYCRCAARSYDHPDYDYNGFGFRVACGVPGT
;
A
#
# COMPACT_ATOMS: atom_id res chain seq x y z
N MET A 1 -16.09 -7.80 11.83
CA MET A 1 -15.48 -7.29 10.57
C MET A 1 -15.91 -5.85 10.39
N GLY A 2 -15.01 -4.89 10.55
CA GLY A 2 -15.28 -3.47 10.26
C GLY A 2 -15.17 -3.19 8.78
N SER A 3 -15.93 -2.22 8.26
CA SER A 3 -15.90 -1.82 6.85
C SER A 3 -14.47 -1.45 6.41
N ILE A 4 -13.93 -2.25 5.51
CA ILE A 4 -12.72 -1.99 4.70
C ILE A 4 -13.01 -1.06 3.49
N HIS A 5 -14.22 -0.51 3.44
CA HIS A 5 -14.71 0.36 2.37
C HIS A 5 -15.15 1.70 2.98
N GLY A 6 -14.41 2.76 2.67
CA GLY A 6 -14.70 4.12 3.11
C GLY A 6 -14.05 4.52 4.44
N ASN A 7 -14.24 5.81 4.76
CA ASN A 7 -13.55 6.60 5.79
C ASN A 7 -12.20 7.15 5.35
N VAL A 8 -11.17 6.33 5.16
CA VAL A 8 -9.85 6.80 4.70
C VAL A 8 -9.28 5.86 3.64
N TRP A 9 -8.55 6.44 2.68
CA TRP A 9 -7.63 5.69 1.86
C TRP A 9 -6.49 5.16 2.71
N GLU A 10 -6.09 3.92 2.49
CA GLU A 10 -5.05 3.26 3.27
C GLU A 10 -3.81 3.04 2.40
N TRP A 11 -2.69 3.60 2.84
CA TRP A 11 -1.38 3.39 2.20
C TRP A 11 -0.97 1.91 2.21
N CYS A 12 -0.53 1.43 1.06
CA CYS A 12 0.09 0.13 0.87
C CYS A 12 1.59 0.32 0.59
N LEU A 13 2.39 -0.68 0.97
CA LEU A 13 3.84 -0.64 0.77
C LEU A 13 4.23 -0.81 -0.71
N ASP A 14 3.33 -1.34 -1.53
CA ASP A 14 3.53 -1.55 -2.96
C ASP A 14 3.67 -0.22 -3.75
N PRO A 15 4.70 -0.10 -4.62
CA PRO A 15 4.68 0.87 -5.70
C PRO A 15 3.46 0.68 -6.63
N TRP A 16 3.07 1.76 -7.30
CA TRP A 16 2.02 1.73 -8.30
C TRP A 16 2.44 0.93 -9.54
N HIS A 17 1.52 0.11 -10.04
CA HIS A 17 1.66 -0.65 -11.29
C HIS A 17 0.35 -0.53 -12.07
N GLU A 18 0.43 -0.32 -13.38
CA GLU A 18 -0.75 -0.12 -14.24
C GLU A 18 -1.67 -1.34 -14.31
N ASN A 19 -1.12 -2.53 -14.11
CA ASN A 19 -1.84 -3.79 -14.16
C ASN A 19 -1.26 -4.78 -13.13
N TYR A 20 -1.65 -6.05 -13.23
CA TYR A 20 -1.23 -7.14 -12.34
C TYR A 20 -0.30 -8.17 -13.01
N GLN A 21 0.18 -7.90 -14.23
CA GLN A 21 1.10 -8.81 -14.91
C GLN A 21 2.43 -8.83 -14.15
N GLY A 22 2.85 -9.99 -13.67
CA GLY A 22 4.06 -10.15 -12.86
C GLY A 22 3.87 -9.91 -11.36
N ALA A 23 2.63 -9.68 -10.88
CA ALA A 23 2.36 -9.50 -9.47
C ALA A 23 2.74 -10.75 -8.65
N PRO A 24 3.38 -10.59 -7.48
CA PRO A 24 3.65 -11.69 -6.56
C PRO A 24 2.34 -12.40 -6.13
N SER A 25 2.38 -13.73 -6.08
CA SER A 25 1.24 -14.56 -5.64
C SER A 25 1.34 -15.00 -4.18
N ASP A 26 2.42 -14.66 -3.50
CA ASP A 26 2.75 -15.05 -2.13
C ASP A 26 2.52 -13.95 -1.08
N GLY A 27 1.93 -12.82 -1.50
CA GLY A 27 1.59 -11.71 -0.61
C GLY A 27 2.78 -10.84 -0.20
N ARG A 28 3.97 -11.07 -0.76
CA ARG A 28 5.08 -10.13 -0.62
C ARG A 28 4.76 -8.81 -1.32
N VAL A 29 5.42 -7.74 -0.86
CA VAL A 29 5.34 -6.43 -1.50
C VAL A 29 5.84 -6.54 -2.93
N TRP A 30 5.10 -5.96 -3.86
CA TRP A 30 5.49 -5.92 -5.27
C TRP A 30 6.48 -4.78 -5.55
N ASP A 31 7.70 -4.85 -5.02
CA ASP A 31 8.74 -3.84 -5.23
C ASP A 31 10.03 -4.51 -5.77
N GLU A 32 10.37 -4.23 -7.03
CA GLU A 32 11.55 -4.82 -7.68
C GLU A 32 12.88 -4.34 -7.07
N LYS A 33 12.87 -3.20 -6.37
CA LYS A 33 14.07 -2.62 -5.77
C LYS A 33 14.36 -3.18 -4.38
N ILE A 34 13.38 -3.84 -3.77
CA ILE A 34 13.47 -4.36 -2.41
C ILE A 34 13.44 -5.88 -2.49
N GLN A 35 14.57 -6.50 -2.13
CA GLN A 35 14.66 -7.96 -2.08
C GLN A 35 13.71 -8.48 -0.99
N SER A 36 13.14 -9.66 -1.24
CA SER A 36 11.89 -10.18 -0.65
C SER A 36 11.69 -10.07 0.85
N ASP A 37 12.76 -9.96 1.63
CA ASP A 37 12.70 -10.03 3.09
C ASP A 37 13.07 -8.68 3.75
N GLN A 38 13.52 -7.69 2.97
CA GLN A 38 13.88 -6.37 3.50
C GLN A 38 12.67 -5.61 4.06
N HIS A 39 11.46 -5.87 3.55
CA HIS A 39 10.22 -5.35 4.12
C HIS A 39 9.89 -5.93 5.51
N LEU A 40 10.50 -7.05 5.93
CA LEU A 40 10.35 -7.58 7.28
C LEU A 40 11.21 -6.82 8.29
N ASN A 41 12.27 -6.16 7.82
CA ASN A 41 13.13 -5.32 8.64
C ASN A 41 12.92 -3.83 8.31
N ILE A 42 11.68 -3.37 8.48
CA ILE A 42 11.27 -1.98 8.17
C ILE A 42 12.19 -0.97 8.85
N ALA A 43 12.62 -1.22 10.10
CA ALA A 43 13.47 -0.29 10.84
C ALA A 43 14.81 -0.02 10.14
N GLU A 44 15.40 -1.03 9.50
CA GLU A 44 16.67 -0.91 8.78
C GLU A 44 16.49 -0.33 7.38
N ASN A 45 15.34 -0.56 6.75
CA ASN A 45 15.07 -0.19 5.35
C ASN A 45 14.13 1.02 5.20
N ILE A 46 13.75 1.67 6.30
CA ILE A 46 12.79 2.79 6.28
C ILE A 46 13.28 3.94 5.39
N ASP A 47 14.58 4.19 5.37
CA ASP A 47 15.20 5.26 4.59
C ASP A 47 15.12 4.98 3.08
N ILE A 48 15.22 3.71 2.66
CA ILE A 48 15.02 3.29 1.27
C ILE A 48 13.55 3.46 0.87
N LEU A 49 12.64 3.03 1.75
CA LEU A 49 11.20 3.11 1.53
C LEU A 49 10.70 4.55 1.43
N LEU A 50 11.19 5.44 2.30
CA LEU A 50 10.80 6.84 2.38
C LEU A 50 11.49 7.74 1.33
N LYS A 51 12.67 7.37 0.83
CA LYS A 51 13.36 8.13 -0.23
C LYS A 51 12.90 7.78 -1.64
N SER A 52 12.06 6.76 -1.80
CA SER A 52 11.50 6.44 -3.10
C SER A 52 10.51 7.52 -3.52
N SER A 53 10.72 8.13 -4.69
CA SER A 53 9.79 9.06 -5.32
C SER A 53 8.71 8.32 -6.13
N GLU A 54 8.49 7.04 -5.87
CA GLU A 54 7.48 6.25 -6.56
C GLU A 54 6.11 6.43 -5.90
N TYR A 55 5.10 6.61 -6.74
CA TYR A 55 3.73 6.57 -6.30
C TYR A 55 3.43 5.26 -5.59
N ARG A 56 2.78 5.34 -4.43
CA ARG A 56 2.39 4.15 -3.66
C ARG A 56 0.91 3.87 -3.82
N VAL A 57 0.57 2.60 -3.77
CA VAL A 57 -0.83 2.16 -3.89
C VAL A 57 -1.61 2.61 -2.64
N ILE A 58 -2.81 3.16 -2.86
CA ILE A 58 -3.80 3.39 -1.81
C ILE A 58 -5.08 2.58 -2.10
N ARG A 59 -5.70 2.03 -1.04
CA ARG A 59 -6.89 1.16 -1.12
C ARG A 59 -8.03 1.66 -0.23
N GLY A 60 -9.26 1.23 -0.50
CA GLY A 60 -10.40 1.35 0.43
C GLY A 60 -11.30 2.58 0.25
N GLY A 61 -10.81 3.68 -0.32
CA GLY A 61 -11.57 4.92 -0.50
C GLY A 61 -11.73 5.75 0.78
N SER A 62 -11.84 7.08 0.65
CA SER A 62 -12.08 8.01 1.76
C SER A 62 -13.57 8.37 1.94
N TRP A 63 -13.88 9.08 3.03
CA TRP A 63 -15.20 9.68 3.30
C TRP A 63 -15.71 10.62 2.19
N SER A 64 -14.80 11.21 1.41
CA SER A 64 -15.07 12.11 0.29
C SER A 64 -15.03 11.44 -1.09
N SER A 65 -14.70 10.14 -1.14
CA SER A 65 -14.47 9.43 -2.40
C SER A 65 -15.77 9.11 -3.13
N TYR A 66 -15.72 9.17 -4.46
CA TYR A 66 -16.82 8.67 -5.30
C TYR A 66 -17.05 7.17 -5.02
N PRO A 67 -18.30 6.69 -5.03
CA PRO A 67 -18.63 5.29 -4.73
C PRO A 67 -17.86 4.25 -5.54
N ILE A 68 -17.42 4.59 -6.76
CA ILE A 68 -16.61 3.73 -7.62
C ILE A 68 -15.25 3.36 -7.02
N TYR A 69 -14.72 4.20 -6.13
CA TYR A 69 -13.45 4.01 -5.45
C TYR A 69 -13.58 3.27 -4.11
N CYS A 70 -14.79 3.09 -3.58
CA CYS A 70 -15.05 2.36 -2.32
C CYS A 70 -15.23 0.85 -2.53
N ARG A 71 -14.64 0.26 -3.57
CA ARG A 71 -14.72 -1.18 -3.88
C ARG A 71 -13.49 -1.92 -3.36
N CYS A 72 -13.62 -3.19 -3.00
CA CYS A 72 -12.50 -4.03 -2.52
C CYS A 72 -11.29 -3.99 -3.47
N ALA A 73 -11.57 -3.99 -4.77
CA ALA A 73 -10.58 -4.06 -5.83
C ALA A 73 -10.17 -2.68 -6.39
N ALA A 74 -10.76 -1.58 -5.89
CA ALA A 74 -10.36 -0.26 -6.32
C ALA A 74 -8.93 0.03 -5.85
N ARG A 75 -8.08 0.43 -6.80
CA ARG A 75 -6.74 0.92 -6.54
C ARG A 75 -6.69 2.39 -6.94
N SER A 76 -6.03 3.20 -6.14
CA SER A 76 -5.56 4.51 -6.54
C SER A 76 -4.09 4.62 -6.13
N TYR A 77 -3.48 5.78 -6.36
CA TYR A 77 -2.10 6.03 -6.05
C TYR A 77 -1.87 7.50 -5.74
N ASP A 78 -0.89 7.79 -4.91
CA ASP A 78 -0.43 9.15 -4.66
C ASP A 78 1.05 9.16 -4.27
N HIS A 79 1.67 10.33 -4.29
CA HIS A 79 3.05 10.51 -3.90
C HIS A 79 3.20 10.31 -2.38
N PRO A 80 4.23 9.59 -1.90
CA PRO A 80 4.37 9.29 -0.46
C PRO A 80 4.48 10.53 0.43
N ASP A 81 4.95 11.66 -0.13
CA ASP A 81 5.03 12.95 0.58
C ASP A 81 3.69 13.70 0.66
N TYR A 82 2.61 13.20 0.05
CA TYR A 82 1.32 13.87 0.03
C TYR A 82 0.49 13.56 1.27
N ASP A 83 0.13 14.58 2.05
CA ASP A 83 -0.58 14.48 3.32
C ASP A 83 -2.05 14.90 3.21
N TYR A 84 -2.82 14.16 2.41
CA TYR A 84 -4.27 14.38 2.31
C TYR A 84 -5.00 13.91 3.58
N ASN A 85 -5.93 14.72 4.10
CA ASN A 85 -6.71 14.40 5.31
C ASN A 85 -7.66 13.19 5.17
N GLY A 86 -7.84 12.67 3.96
CA GLY A 86 -8.52 11.41 3.69
C GLY A 86 -7.59 10.20 3.63
N PHE A 87 -6.30 10.35 3.92
CA PHE A 87 -5.31 9.25 3.95
C PHE A 87 -5.08 8.74 5.38
N GLY A 88 -4.79 7.46 5.48
CA GLY A 88 -4.48 6.75 6.71
C GLY A 88 -3.69 5.47 6.41
N PHE A 89 -3.60 4.59 7.40
CA PHE A 89 -2.89 3.33 7.26
C PHE A 89 -3.47 2.26 8.18
N ARG A 90 -3.22 1.01 7.84
CA ARG A 90 -3.38 -0.14 8.74
C ARG A 90 -2.05 -0.85 8.85
N VAL A 91 -1.79 -1.41 10.02
CA VAL A 91 -0.59 -2.21 10.26
C VAL A 91 -0.91 -3.69 10.02
N ALA A 92 -0.02 -4.38 9.32
CA ALA A 92 -0.04 -5.83 9.18
C ALA A 92 1.10 -6.44 10.01
N CYS A 93 0.88 -7.65 10.54
CA CYS A 93 1.90 -8.42 11.24
C CYS A 93 2.26 -9.64 10.39
N GLY A 94 3.53 -9.75 9.99
CA GLY A 94 4.05 -10.92 9.31
C GLY A 94 4.32 -12.04 10.30
N VAL A 95 3.89 -13.26 9.98
CA VAL A 95 4.29 -14.46 10.71
C VAL A 95 5.64 -14.91 10.15
N PRO A 96 6.69 -15.14 10.96
CA PRO A 96 7.93 -15.74 10.47
C PRO A 96 7.60 -17.12 9.88
N GLY A 97 8.03 -17.36 8.64
CA GLY A 97 7.80 -18.65 7.97
C GLY A 97 8.39 -19.81 8.77
N THR A 98 7.64 -20.91 8.86
CA THR A 98 8.09 -22.20 9.43
C THR A 98 8.98 -22.96 8.48
#